data_AF-A0AAW9QQ71-F1
#
_entry.id   AF-A0AAW9QQ71-F1
#
_cell.length_a   1.000
_cell.length_b   1.000
_cell.length_c   1.000
_cell.angle_alpha   90.00
_cell.angle_beta   90.00
_cell.angle_gamma   90.00
#
_symmetry.space_group_name_H-M   'P 1'
#
loop_
_entity.id
_entity.type
_entity.pdbx_description
1 polymer ?
#
loop_
_entity_poly.entity_id
_entity_poly.type
_entity_poly.pdbx_seq_one_letter_code
_entity_poly.pdbx_strand_id
1 'polypeptide(L)'
;MSRITIALIAEDDTDCDAIRKIVHRVLGSDITIKKWASKSCSTLKNKLSKKLTAMSNEGCDAFIIVHDLDRDPNNNSLNDEKKLRSDLEAKCSVLAGIRKHICIPIEELEAWFWSDPEVIRDVGRGNGKASPSPHLISKPKEALIRLSVGKNKKPRYSTNMNAELAERLNLELCSDRCPSFRDLLDFLLSLQISAKQLEVEIFEVVFAFFLVVQSELHILAKLLLEDYRFKKCNDQDR
;
A
#
# COMPACT_ATOMS: atom_id res chain seq x y z
N MET A 1 4.76 -18.14 -6.27
CA MET A 1 4.04 -16.89 -5.89
C MET A 1 4.88 -15.72 -6.37
N SER A 2 4.37 -14.92 -7.32
CA SER A 2 5.02 -13.64 -7.63
C SER A 2 4.79 -12.71 -6.45
N ARG A 3 5.86 -12.32 -5.76
CA ARG A 3 5.77 -11.32 -4.69
C ARG A 3 5.42 -9.99 -5.34
N ILE A 4 4.31 -9.37 -4.92
CA ILE A 4 3.95 -8.02 -5.35
C ILE A 4 5.10 -7.09 -5.02
N THR A 5 5.53 -6.31 -6.01
CA THR A 5 6.55 -5.27 -5.87
C THR A 5 5.89 -3.91 -5.96
N ILE A 6 5.91 -3.16 -4.86
CA ILE A 6 5.33 -1.82 -4.76
C ILE A 6 6.44 -0.77 -4.86
N ALA A 7 6.29 0.15 -5.81
CA ALA A 7 7.08 1.37 -5.86
C ALA A 7 6.50 2.41 -4.90
N LEU A 8 7.31 2.86 -3.94
CA LEU A 8 6.94 3.92 -3.00
C LEU A 8 7.78 5.17 -3.28
N ILE A 9 7.11 6.27 -3.56
CA ILE A 9 7.72 7.52 -3.99
C ILE A 9 7.25 8.62 -3.05
N ALA A 10 8.18 9.31 -2.41
CA ALA A 10 7.88 10.43 -1.53
C ALA A 10 8.93 11.53 -1.64
N GLU A 11 8.72 12.64 -0.94
CA GLU A 11 9.67 13.74 -0.90
C GLU A 11 10.93 13.37 -0.11
N ASP A 12 10.78 12.70 1.01
CA ASP A 12 11.90 12.28 1.84
C ASP A 12 11.87 10.80 2.23
N ASP A 13 12.96 10.36 2.86
CA ASP A 13 13.11 9.00 3.33
C ASP A 13 12.24 8.69 4.55
N THR A 14 11.92 9.68 5.38
CA THR A 14 11.13 9.48 6.60
C THR A 14 9.68 9.14 6.29
N ASP A 15 9.10 9.79 5.28
CA ASP A 15 7.77 9.45 4.76
C ASP A 15 7.76 8.08 4.09
N CYS A 16 8.79 7.78 3.30
CA CYS A 16 8.94 6.45 2.70
C CYS A 16 8.97 5.36 3.76
N ASP A 17 9.72 5.57 4.85
CA ASP A 17 9.87 4.56 5.89
C ASP A 17 8.58 4.42 6.74
N ALA A 18 7.86 5.52 6.98
CA ALA A 18 6.56 5.50 7.65
C ALA A 18 5.49 4.76 6.83
N ILE A 19 5.36 5.09 5.54
CA ILE A 19 4.40 4.44 4.65
C ILE A 19 4.75 2.98 4.44
N ARG A 20 6.04 2.64 4.33
CA ARG A 20 6.49 1.25 4.28
C ARG A 20 5.98 0.43 5.47
N LYS A 21 6.02 0.99 6.68
CA LYS A 21 5.49 0.32 7.88
C LYS A 21 3.99 0.08 7.77
N ILE A 22 3.23 1.07 7.30
CA ILE A 22 1.78 0.94 7.05
C ILE A 22 1.51 -0.16 6.00
N VAL A 23 2.21 -0.13 4.86
CA VAL A 23 2.07 -1.14 3.79
C VAL A 23 2.31 -2.55 4.32
N HIS A 24 3.37 -2.76 5.08
CA HIS A 24 3.67 -4.08 5.66
C HIS A 24 2.65 -4.53 6.71
N ARG A 25 2.04 -3.61 7.46
CA ARG A 25 0.98 -3.94 8.41
C ARG A 25 -0.32 -4.36 7.71
N VAL A 26 -0.61 -3.78 6.55
CA VAL A 26 -1.85 -4.09 5.79
C VAL A 26 -1.67 -5.32 4.90
N LEU A 27 -0.56 -5.41 4.16
CA LEU A 27 -0.33 -6.44 3.14
C LEU A 27 0.60 -7.58 3.59
N GLY A 28 1.26 -7.44 4.73
CA GLY A 28 2.25 -8.39 5.23
C GLY A 28 3.70 -8.05 4.84
N SER A 29 4.64 -8.76 5.46
CA SER A 29 6.08 -8.55 5.29
C SER A 29 6.66 -9.09 3.99
N ASP A 30 5.94 -9.97 3.28
CA ASP A 30 6.41 -10.64 2.06
C ASP A 30 6.38 -9.76 0.81
N ILE A 31 5.80 -8.56 0.91
CA ILE A 31 5.75 -7.56 -0.15
C ILE A 31 7.12 -6.93 -0.34
N THR A 32 7.57 -6.81 -1.58
CA THR A 32 8.79 -6.08 -1.90
C THR A 32 8.47 -4.61 -2.10
N ILE A 33 9.17 -3.73 -1.40
CA ILE A 33 9.01 -2.28 -1.54
C ILE A 33 10.28 -1.68 -2.14
N LYS A 34 10.14 -1.04 -3.30
CA LYS A 34 11.20 -0.22 -3.89
C LYS A 34 10.91 1.23 -3.58
N LYS A 35 11.76 1.87 -2.76
CA LYS A 35 11.57 3.27 -2.37
C LYS A 35 12.37 4.24 -3.23
N TRP A 36 11.82 5.43 -3.43
CA TRP A 36 12.54 6.59 -3.97
C TRP A 36 12.11 7.87 -3.25
N ALA A 37 13.05 8.47 -2.52
CA ALA A 37 12.93 9.79 -1.95
C ALA A 37 13.52 10.84 -2.92
N SER A 38 12.74 11.86 -3.29
CA SER A 38 13.17 12.89 -4.24
C SER A 38 14.11 13.95 -3.61
N LYS A 39 14.09 14.07 -2.28
CA LYS A 39 14.68 15.10 -1.43
C LYS A 39 14.00 16.48 -1.49
N SER A 40 13.01 16.69 -2.37
CA SER A 40 12.19 17.90 -2.41
C SER A 40 10.94 17.76 -3.30
N CYS A 41 9.87 18.48 -2.97
CA CYS A 41 8.66 18.69 -3.76
C CYS A 41 8.94 18.99 -5.25
N SER A 42 9.80 19.98 -5.53
CA SER A 42 10.15 20.37 -6.90
C SER A 42 10.87 19.26 -7.66
N THR A 43 11.77 18.54 -7.00
CA THR A 43 12.50 17.41 -7.61
C THR A 43 11.55 16.25 -7.89
N LEU A 44 10.62 15.97 -6.97
CA LEU A 44 9.59 14.95 -7.15
C LEU A 44 8.80 15.27 -8.41
N LYS A 45 8.18 16.45 -8.49
CA LYS A 45 7.38 16.88 -9.65
C LYS A 45 8.19 16.79 -10.95
N ASN A 46 9.44 17.26 -10.97
CA ASN A 46 10.22 17.30 -12.20
C ASN A 46 10.71 15.93 -12.67
N LYS A 47 11.04 15.02 -11.75
CA LYS A 47 11.63 13.71 -12.08
C LYS A 47 10.65 12.54 -12.02
N LEU A 48 9.41 12.77 -11.56
CA LEU A 48 8.41 11.74 -11.32
C LEU A 48 8.26 10.80 -12.51
N SER A 49 7.85 11.32 -13.69
CA SER A 49 7.59 10.48 -14.87
C SER A 49 8.78 9.60 -15.26
N LYS A 50 10.01 10.15 -15.24
CA LYS A 50 11.22 9.38 -15.53
C LYS A 50 11.44 8.26 -14.51
N LYS A 51 11.18 8.53 -13.23
CA LYS A 51 11.35 7.52 -12.18
C LYS A 51 10.26 6.45 -12.23
N LEU A 52 9.01 6.83 -12.54
CA LEU A 52 7.91 5.90 -12.76
C LEU A 52 8.23 4.90 -13.86
N THR A 53 8.70 5.39 -15.02
CA THR A 53 9.13 4.52 -16.13
C THR A 53 10.26 3.58 -15.72
N ALA A 54 11.29 4.10 -15.03
CA ALA A 54 12.39 3.26 -14.57
C ALA A 54 11.91 2.14 -13.64
N MET A 55 11.11 2.46 -12.62
CA MET A 55 10.61 1.47 -11.65
C MET A 55 9.61 0.49 -12.28
N SER A 56 8.83 0.93 -13.28
CA SER A 56 7.97 0.06 -14.08
C SER A 56 8.82 -0.96 -14.85
N ASN A 57 9.90 -0.52 -15.50
CA ASN A 57 10.83 -1.40 -16.21
C ASN A 57 11.56 -2.37 -15.27
N GLU A 58 11.74 -1.99 -14.01
CA GLU A 58 12.28 -2.86 -12.97
C GLU A 58 11.23 -3.83 -12.36
N GLY A 59 10.01 -3.89 -12.93
CA GLY A 59 8.97 -4.87 -12.55
C GLY A 59 8.14 -4.49 -11.32
N CYS A 60 7.87 -3.20 -11.08
CA CYS A 60 6.91 -2.81 -10.04
C CYS A 60 5.46 -3.01 -10.51
N ASP A 61 4.64 -3.69 -9.71
CA ASP A 61 3.25 -4.03 -10.01
C ASP A 61 2.25 -2.96 -9.56
N ALA A 62 2.65 -2.12 -8.61
CA ALA A 62 1.84 -1.05 -8.06
C ALA A 62 2.69 0.14 -7.61
N PHE A 63 2.09 1.33 -7.59
CA PHE A 63 2.77 2.58 -7.27
C PHE A 63 2.02 3.37 -6.20
N ILE A 64 2.74 3.86 -5.20
CA ILE A 64 2.24 4.80 -4.19
C ILE A 64 3.10 6.05 -4.30
N ILE A 65 2.45 7.17 -4.62
CA ILE A 65 3.07 8.50 -4.70
C ILE A 65 2.54 9.30 -3.53
N VAL A 66 3.43 9.71 -2.64
CA VAL A 66 3.13 10.53 -1.46
C VAL A 66 3.65 11.93 -1.72
N HIS A 67 2.79 12.92 -1.52
CA HIS A 67 3.15 14.31 -1.70
C HIS A 67 2.36 15.18 -0.74
N ASP A 68 3.05 16.00 0.03
CA ASP A 68 2.46 16.90 1.00
C ASP A 68 1.73 18.07 0.34
N LEU A 69 0.65 18.55 0.97
CA LEU A 69 -0.08 19.73 0.52
C LEU A 69 0.44 20.98 1.22
N ASP A 70 1.53 21.51 0.70
CA ASP A 70 2.16 22.72 1.22
C ASP A 70 1.20 23.91 1.30
N ARG A 71 1.52 24.87 2.18
CA ARG A 71 0.91 26.21 2.18
C ARG A 71 1.67 27.15 1.25
N ASP A 72 0.98 28.08 0.61
CA ASP A 72 1.61 29.16 -0.16
C ASP A 72 2.41 30.07 0.80
N PRO A 73 3.71 30.28 0.57
CA PRO A 73 4.57 31.07 1.47
C PRO A 73 4.17 32.55 1.58
N ASN A 74 3.44 33.10 0.60
CA ASN A 74 3.08 34.51 0.55
C ASN A 74 1.84 34.83 1.40
N ASN A 75 0.86 33.91 1.44
CA ASN A 75 -0.42 34.13 2.11
C ASN A 75 -0.74 33.09 3.20
N ASN A 76 0.10 32.06 3.35
CA ASN A 76 -0.03 30.95 4.30
C ASN A 76 -1.35 30.15 4.17
N SER A 77 -2.05 30.26 3.02
CA SER A 77 -3.21 29.44 2.68
C SER A 77 -2.77 28.08 2.15
N LEU A 78 -3.60 27.05 2.30
CA LEU A 78 -3.36 25.74 1.69
C LEU A 78 -3.38 25.87 0.16
N ASN A 79 -2.42 25.24 -0.50
CA ASN A 79 -2.46 25.11 -1.95
C ASN A 79 -3.67 24.29 -2.41
N ASP A 80 -4.01 24.43 -3.69
CA ASP A 80 -5.11 23.68 -4.30
C ASP A 80 -4.73 22.20 -4.49
N GLU A 81 -5.33 21.34 -3.66
CA GLU A 81 -5.16 19.89 -3.71
C GLU A 81 -5.57 19.30 -5.06
N LYS A 82 -6.66 19.78 -5.67
CA LYS A 82 -7.16 19.24 -6.95
C LYS A 82 -6.18 19.54 -8.07
N LYS A 83 -5.62 20.75 -8.06
CA LYS A 83 -4.58 21.14 -9.02
C LYS A 83 -3.34 20.28 -8.84
N LEU A 84 -2.86 20.10 -7.60
CA LEU A 84 -1.71 19.25 -7.31
C LEU A 84 -1.94 17.81 -7.77
N ARG A 85 -3.11 17.24 -7.46
CA ARG A 85 -3.51 15.90 -7.88
C ARG A 85 -3.49 15.77 -9.40
N SER A 86 -4.13 16.70 -10.11
CA SER A 86 -4.16 16.72 -11.58
C SER A 86 -2.75 16.78 -12.18
N ASP A 87 -1.85 17.59 -11.61
CA ASP A 87 -0.46 17.71 -12.06
C ASP A 87 0.32 16.40 -11.86
N LEU A 88 0.11 15.72 -10.72
CA LEU A 88 0.73 14.42 -10.43
C LEU A 88 0.15 13.31 -11.31
N GLU A 89 -1.17 13.30 -11.55
CA GLU A 89 -1.85 12.35 -12.42
C GLU A 89 -1.35 12.44 -13.85
N ALA A 90 -1.19 13.66 -14.39
CA ALA A 90 -0.65 13.88 -15.72
C ALA A 90 0.76 13.27 -15.87
N LYS A 91 1.59 13.38 -14.83
CA LYS A 91 2.94 12.77 -14.79
C LYS A 91 2.90 11.25 -14.66
N CYS A 92 1.84 10.70 -14.08
CA CYS A 92 1.60 9.27 -13.92
C CYS A 92 0.94 8.60 -15.13
N SER A 93 0.68 9.34 -16.21
CA SER A 93 0.14 8.81 -17.48
C SER A 93 1.03 7.70 -18.09
N VAL A 94 2.34 7.73 -17.81
CA VAL A 94 3.31 6.70 -18.23
C VAL A 94 3.05 5.32 -17.63
N LEU A 95 2.20 5.22 -16.61
CA LEU A 95 1.81 3.98 -15.94
C LEU A 95 0.45 3.47 -16.43
N ALA A 96 0.17 3.54 -17.73
CA ALA A 96 -1.08 3.06 -18.30
C ALA A 96 -1.27 1.56 -17.99
N GLY A 97 -2.43 1.19 -17.41
CA GLY A 97 -2.74 -0.19 -17.04
C GLY A 97 -2.09 -0.69 -15.73
N ILE A 98 -1.24 0.11 -15.08
CA ILE A 98 -0.63 -0.25 -13.80
C ILE A 98 -1.37 0.42 -12.64
N ARG A 99 -1.58 -0.33 -11.56
CA ARG A 99 -2.24 0.16 -10.35
C ARG A 99 -1.41 1.25 -9.68
N LYS A 100 -2.04 2.36 -9.35
CA LYS A 100 -1.38 3.50 -8.69
C LYS A 100 -2.31 4.22 -7.74
N HIS A 101 -1.71 4.84 -6.72
CA HIS A 101 -2.39 5.73 -5.80
C HIS A 101 -1.54 6.97 -5.53
N ILE A 102 -2.19 8.14 -5.57
CA ILE A 102 -1.60 9.43 -5.22
C ILE A 102 -2.18 9.83 -3.87
N CYS A 103 -1.35 9.71 -2.83
CA CYS A 103 -1.64 10.06 -1.46
C CYS A 103 -1.19 11.50 -1.20
N ILE A 104 -2.14 12.36 -0.85
CA ILE A 104 -1.87 13.77 -0.54
C ILE A 104 -2.33 14.04 0.90
N PRO A 105 -1.45 13.90 1.91
CA PRO A 105 -1.72 14.39 3.24
C PRO A 105 -1.99 15.90 3.23
N ILE A 106 -2.96 16.36 4.01
CA ILE A 106 -3.19 17.80 4.17
C ILE A 106 -2.10 18.36 5.07
N GLU A 107 -1.39 19.36 4.54
CA GLU A 107 -0.10 19.84 5.04
C GLU A 107 0.97 18.78 5.01
N GLU A 108 0.95 17.80 5.91
CA GLU A 108 2.05 16.84 6.05
C GLU A 108 1.55 15.49 6.60
N LEU A 109 2.32 14.42 6.38
CA LEU A 109 2.01 13.07 6.86
C LEU A 109 1.79 13.01 8.37
N GLU A 110 2.47 13.85 9.15
CA GLU A 110 2.34 13.97 10.61
C GLU A 110 0.91 14.22 11.09
N ALA A 111 0.04 14.78 10.24
CA ALA A 111 -1.37 14.94 10.56
C ALA A 111 -2.01 13.60 10.95
N TRP A 112 -1.59 12.49 10.35
CA TRP A 112 -2.14 11.17 10.65
C TRP A 112 -1.90 10.73 12.08
N PHE A 113 -0.75 11.05 12.68
CA PHE A 113 -0.44 10.67 14.06
C PHE A 113 -1.35 11.34 15.09
N TRP A 114 -1.92 12.50 14.75
CA TRP A 114 -2.91 13.17 15.58
C TRP A 114 -4.27 12.47 15.64
N SER A 115 -4.52 11.45 14.80
CA SER A 115 -5.74 10.65 14.88
C SER A 115 -5.77 9.74 16.12
N ASP A 116 -4.62 9.34 16.64
CA ASP A 116 -4.52 8.24 17.61
C ASP A 116 -4.20 8.75 19.02
N PRO A 117 -5.11 8.56 20.00
CA PRO A 117 -4.89 8.95 21.39
C PRO A 117 -3.64 8.34 22.01
N GLU A 118 -3.29 7.10 21.66
CA GLU A 118 -2.14 6.41 22.25
C GLU A 118 -0.83 6.96 21.74
N VAL A 119 -0.76 7.23 20.43
CA VAL A 119 0.39 7.89 19.78
C VAL A 119 0.60 9.28 20.38
N ILE A 120 -0.46 10.09 20.48
CA ILE A 120 -0.37 11.45 21.03
C ILE A 120 0.00 11.43 22.51
N ARG A 121 -0.58 10.51 23.29
CA ARG A 121 -0.21 10.32 24.71
C ARG A 121 1.26 9.99 24.86
N ASP A 122 1.83 9.13 24.02
CA ASP A 122 3.24 8.79 24.12
C ASP A 122 4.16 9.94 23.71
N VAL A 123 3.90 10.57 22.55
CA VAL A 123 4.66 11.75 22.07
C VAL A 123 4.64 12.88 23.12
N GLY A 124 3.46 13.16 23.68
CA GLY A 124 3.26 14.18 24.71
C GLY A 124 3.62 13.77 26.13
N ARG A 125 4.03 12.51 26.37
CA ARG A 125 4.27 11.93 27.72
C ARG A 125 3.09 12.15 28.68
N GLY A 126 1.89 11.79 28.22
CA GLY A 126 0.64 11.96 28.96
C GLY A 126 -0.08 13.29 28.66
N ASN A 127 0.58 14.22 27.96
CA ASN A 127 -0.03 15.49 27.56
C ASN A 127 -0.59 15.40 26.13
N GLY A 128 -1.52 16.32 25.82
CA GLY A 128 -2.14 16.40 24.50
C GLY A 128 -3.39 15.55 24.37
N LYS A 129 -4.13 15.78 23.28
CA LYS A 129 -5.33 15.03 22.92
C LYS A 129 -5.28 14.78 21.42
N ALA A 130 -5.63 13.56 21.01
CA ALA A 130 -5.86 13.27 19.61
C ALA A 130 -7.00 14.14 19.06
N SER A 131 -6.91 14.46 17.78
CA SER A 131 -7.90 15.23 17.06
C SER A 131 -8.90 14.30 16.36
N PRO A 132 -10.20 14.62 16.36
CA PRO A 132 -11.19 13.94 15.52
C PRO A 132 -11.06 14.36 14.03
N SER A 133 -10.42 15.50 13.74
CA SER A 133 -10.19 16.02 12.39
C SER A 133 -8.72 16.42 12.21
N PRO A 134 -7.77 15.46 12.16
CA PRO A 134 -6.34 15.77 12.14
C PRO A 134 -5.90 16.56 10.90
N HIS A 135 -6.57 16.35 9.76
CA HIS A 135 -6.34 17.07 8.51
C HIS A 135 -6.64 18.58 8.59
N LEU A 136 -7.23 19.07 9.70
CA LEU A 136 -7.45 20.51 9.95
C LEU A 136 -6.37 21.13 10.85
N ILE A 137 -5.42 20.34 11.37
CA ILE A 137 -4.36 20.85 12.23
C ILE A 137 -3.34 21.57 11.35
N SER A 138 -3.18 22.88 11.58
CA SER A 138 -2.10 23.61 10.93
C SER A 138 -0.74 23.22 11.48
N LYS A 139 0.23 23.03 10.57
CA LYS A 139 1.62 22.73 10.87
C LYS A 139 1.75 21.51 11.80
N PRO A 140 1.23 20.34 11.36
CA PRO A 140 1.04 19.18 12.22
C PRO A 140 2.36 18.66 12.82
N LYS A 141 3.47 18.72 12.06
CA LYS A 141 4.82 18.41 12.56
C LYS A 141 5.27 19.37 13.66
N GLU A 142 5.16 20.67 13.44
CA GLU A 142 5.52 21.68 14.45
C GLU A 142 4.65 21.54 15.70
N ALA A 143 3.39 21.15 15.54
CA ALA A 143 2.50 20.83 16.65
C ALA A 143 2.99 19.61 17.43
N LEU A 144 3.43 18.53 16.78
CA LEU A 144 4.01 17.34 17.45
C LEU A 144 5.33 17.69 18.15
N ILE A 145 6.20 18.45 17.49
CA ILE A 145 7.46 18.95 18.08
C ILE A 145 7.15 19.71 19.37
N ARG A 146 6.21 20.65 19.33
CA ARG A 146 5.79 21.46 20.48
C ARG A 146 5.18 20.61 21.59
N LEU A 147 4.30 19.68 21.25
CA LEU A 147 3.70 18.75 22.19
C LEU A 147 4.76 17.91 22.90
N SER A 148 5.82 17.52 22.18
CA SER A 148 6.89 16.69 22.72
C SER A 148 7.89 17.44 23.61
N VAL A 149 7.78 18.77 23.75
CA VAL A 149 8.72 19.56 24.56
C VAL A 149 8.61 19.17 26.03
N GLY A 150 9.74 18.83 26.65
CA GLY A 150 9.81 18.50 28.07
C GLY A 150 10.18 19.66 28.98
N LYS A 151 10.36 19.35 30.27
CA LYS A 151 10.88 20.28 31.29
C LYS A 151 12.21 20.95 30.87
N ASN A 152 13.04 20.23 30.11
CA ASN A 152 14.33 20.72 29.61
C ASN A 152 14.22 21.60 28.35
N LYS A 153 13.00 21.99 27.93
CA LYS A 153 12.69 22.80 26.74
C LYS A 153 13.17 22.24 25.39
N LYS A 154 13.71 21.02 25.36
CA LYS A 154 14.08 20.32 24.12
C LYS A 154 12.92 19.44 23.65
N PRO A 155 12.59 19.44 22.34
CA PRO A 155 11.63 18.49 21.79
C PRO A 155 12.19 17.07 21.87
N ARG A 156 11.32 16.11 22.13
CA ARG A 156 11.66 14.68 22.12
C ARG A 156 11.30 14.03 20.79
N TYR A 157 10.28 14.55 20.13
CA TYR A 157 9.85 14.10 18.82
C TYR A 157 10.78 14.66 17.74
N SER A 158 11.07 13.82 16.75
CA SER A 158 11.70 14.19 15.48
C SER A 158 11.10 13.32 14.36
N THR A 159 11.17 13.77 13.12
CA THR A 159 10.60 13.06 11.95
C THR A 159 11.20 11.66 11.74
N ASN A 160 12.41 11.41 12.25
CA ASN A 160 13.02 10.07 12.26
C ASN A 160 12.20 9.04 13.05
N MET A 161 11.27 9.48 13.91
CA MET A 161 10.36 8.61 14.67
C MET A 161 9.11 8.22 13.87
N ASN A 162 8.86 8.81 12.69
CA ASN A 162 7.62 8.59 11.93
C ASN A 162 7.37 7.11 11.63
N ALA A 163 8.43 6.35 11.33
CA ALA A 163 8.32 4.91 11.10
C ALA A 163 7.90 4.14 12.36
N GLU A 164 8.44 4.48 13.53
CA GLU A 164 8.05 3.89 14.82
C GLU A 164 6.61 4.26 15.17
N LEU A 165 6.21 5.52 14.96
CA LEU A 165 4.84 5.96 15.17
C LEU A 165 3.86 5.23 14.24
N ALA A 166 4.21 5.09 12.97
CA ALA A 166 3.41 4.38 11.97
C ALA A 166 3.26 2.88 12.28
N GLU A 167 4.25 2.26 12.95
CA GLU A 167 4.20 0.85 13.35
C GLU A 167 3.13 0.57 14.42
N ARG A 168 2.87 1.53 15.31
CA ARG A 168 1.87 1.41 16.39
C ARG A 168 0.57 2.16 16.16
N LEU A 169 0.50 3.00 15.11
CA LEU A 169 -0.69 3.79 14.77
C LEU A 169 -1.95 2.90 14.65
N ASN A 170 -3.05 3.29 15.27
CA ASN A 170 -4.34 2.66 15.04
C ASN A 170 -4.85 3.00 13.63
N LEU A 171 -4.74 2.05 12.71
CA LEU A 171 -5.06 2.27 11.29
C LEU A 171 -6.56 2.52 11.06
N GLU A 172 -7.44 1.85 11.82
CA GLU A 172 -8.89 2.06 11.74
C GLU A 172 -9.25 3.48 12.15
N LEU A 173 -8.76 3.91 13.32
CA LEU A 173 -9.03 5.26 13.82
C LEU A 173 -8.42 6.36 12.93
N CYS A 174 -7.26 6.08 12.34
CA CYS A 174 -6.65 7.00 11.37
C CYS A 174 -7.47 7.08 10.08
N SER A 175 -7.96 5.95 9.57
CA SER A 175 -8.84 5.89 8.40
C SER A 175 -10.13 6.68 8.61
N ASP A 176 -10.77 6.53 9.77
CA ASP A 176 -12.01 7.24 10.07
C ASP A 176 -11.85 8.76 10.10
N ARG A 177 -10.66 9.26 10.46
CA ARG A 177 -10.42 10.68 10.75
C ARG A 177 -9.64 11.42 9.66
N CYS A 178 -8.90 10.69 8.83
CA CYS A 178 -7.99 11.24 7.83
C CYS A 178 -8.38 10.72 6.43
N PRO A 179 -9.06 11.53 5.60
CA PRO A 179 -9.49 11.10 4.27
C PRO A 179 -8.35 10.56 3.39
N SER A 180 -7.19 11.24 3.37
CA SER A 180 -6.03 10.79 2.58
C SER A 180 -5.47 9.45 3.05
N PHE A 181 -5.55 9.14 4.35
CA PHE A 181 -5.15 7.86 4.89
C PHE A 181 -6.16 6.75 4.53
N ARG A 182 -7.46 7.05 4.63
CA ARG A 182 -8.51 6.11 4.22
C ARG A 182 -8.34 5.71 2.76
N ASP A 183 -8.15 6.66 1.87
CA ASP A 183 -7.98 6.39 0.44
C ASP A 183 -6.73 5.54 0.16
N LEU A 184 -5.64 5.74 0.93
CA LEU A 184 -4.45 4.89 0.89
C LEU A 184 -4.78 3.47 1.38
N LEU A 185 -5.49 3.33 2.50
CA LEU A 185 -5.87 2.04 3.06
C LEU A 185 -6.76 1.25 2.10
N ASP A 186 -7.76 1.89 1.51
CA ASP A 186 -8.65 1.31 0.50
C ASP A 186 -7.85 0.82 -0.72
N PHE A 187 -6.90 1.62 -1.19
CA PHE A 187 -5.99 1.21 -2.26
C PHE A 187 -5.21 -0.05 -1.88
N LEU A 188 -4.59 -0.09 -0.70
CA LEU A 188 -3.83 -1.26 -0.24
C LEU A 188 -4.73 -2.50 -0.15
N LEU A 189 -5.91 -2.39 0.46
CA LEU A 189 -6.86 -3.50 0.55
C LEU A 189 -7.29 -4.02 -0.82
N SER A 190 -7.46 -3.13 -1.81
CA SER A 190 -7.74 -3.52 -3.19
C SER A 190 -6.61 -4.37 -3.81
N LEU A 191 -5.34 -4.11 -3.43
CA LEU A 191 -4.21 -4.90 -3.91
C LEU A 191 -4.26 -6.34 -3.38
N GLN A 192 -4.71 -6.52 -2.15
CA GLN A 192 -4.84 -7.81 -1.49
C GLN A 192 -5.97 -8.66 -2.08
N ILE A 193 -7.11 -8.05 -2.38
CA ILE A 193 -8.26 -8.74 -2.97
C ILE A 193 -7.91 -9.29 -4.34
N SER A 194 -7.25 -8.49 -5.20
CA SER A 194 -6.84 -8.97 -6.53
C SER A 194 -5.91 -10.18 -6.45
N ALA A 195 -5.01 -10.23 -5.46
CA ALA A 195 -4.12 -11.37 -5.28
C ALA A 195 -4.88 -12.65 -4.91
N LYS A 196 -5.85 -12.54 -4.00
CA LYS A 196 -6.69 -13.69 -3.58
C LYS A 196 -7.64 -14.16 -4.68
N GLN A 197 -8.19 -13.23 -5.46
CA GLN A 197 -9.13 -13.59 -6.53
C GLN A 197 -8.44 -14.39 -7.64
N LEU A 198 -7.20 -14.02 -8.00
CA LEU A 198 -6.35 -14.83 -8.89
C LEU A 198 -6.09 -16.23 -8.34
N GLU A 199 -5.92 -16.41 -7.02
CA GLU A 199 -5.74 -17.73 -6.42
C GLU A 199 -6.99 -18.61 -6.52
N VAL A 200 -8.18 -18.03 -6.31
CA VAL A 200 -9.46 -18.74 -6.44
C VAL A 200 -9.68 -19.19 -7.89
N GLU A 201 -9.47 -18.30 -8.87
CA GLU A 201 -9.62 -18.64 -10.28
C GLU A 201 -8.63 -19.73 -10.73
N ILE A 202 -7.36 -19.65 -10.31
CA ILE A 202 -6.37 -20.69 -10.60
C ILE A 202 -6.78 -22.02 -9.95
N PHE A 203 -7.25 -22.00 -8.71
CA PHE A 203 -7.69 -23.20 -8.02
C PHE A 203 -8.88 -23.86 -8.74
N GLU A 204 -9.88 -23.07 -9.16
CA GLU A 204 -11.02 -23.57 -9.93
C GLU A 204 -10.60 -24.17 -11.27
N VAL A 205 -9.69 -23.52 -12.01
CA VAL A 205 -9.17 -24.03 -13.30
C VAL A 205 -8.39 -25.33 -13.10
N VAL A 206 -7.50 -25.39 -12.11
CA VAL A 206 -6.70 -26.59 -11.80
C VAL A 206 -7.61 -27.72 -11.32
N PHE A 207 -8.61 -27.43 -10.49
CA PHE A 207 -9.57 -28.42 -10.02
C PHE A 207 -10.44 -28.96 -11.15
N ALA A 208 -10.93 -28.09 -12.05
CA ALA A 208 -11.67 -28.51 -13.24
C ALA A 208 -10.81 -29.41 -14.14
N PHE A 209 -9.55 -29.06 -14.37
CA PHE A 209 -8.62 -29.89 -15.15
C PHE A 209 -8.40 -31.26 -14.48
N PHE A 210 -8.22 -31.30 -13.16
CA PHE A 210 -8.07 -32.56 -12.41
C PHE A 210 -9.29 -33.48 -12.56
N LEU A 211 -10.52 -32.93 -12.52
CA LEU A 211 -11.75 -33.70 -12.72
C LEU A 211 -11.84 -34.30 -14.13
N VAL A 212 -11.44 -33.55 -15.15
CA VAL A 212 -11.40 -34.04 -16.54
C VAL A 212 -10.43 -35.23 -16.65
N VAL A 213 -9.20 -35.09 -16.14
CA VAL A 213 -8.19 -36.16 -16.19
C VAL A 213 -8.64 -37.40 -15.42
N GLN A 214 -9.27 -37.25 -14.25
CA GLN A 214 -9.87 -38.35 -13.50
C GLN A 214 -10.94 -39.10 -14.30
N SER A 215 -11.80 -38.37 -15.02
CA SER A 215 -12.86 -38.98 -15.83
C SER A 215 -12.31 -39.79 -17.01
N GLU A 216 -11.29 -39.28 -17.71
CA GLU A 216 -10.66 -39.99 -18.83
C GLU A 216 -9.92 -41.25 -18.38
N LEU A 217 -9.20 -41.19 -17.25
CA LEU A 217 -8.56 -42.36 -16.65
C LEU A 217 -9.58 -43.43 -16.27
N HIS A 218 -10.74 -43.02 -15.76
CA HIS A 218 -11.82 -43.96 -15.41
C HIS A 218 -12.42 -44.64 -16.66
N ILE A 219 -12.55 -43.91 -17.77
CA ILE A 219 -13.00 -44.46 -19.06
C ILE A 219 -11.98 -45.46 -19.62
N LEU A 220 -10.69 -45.10 -19.63
CA LEU A 220 -9.61 -46.00 -20.06
C LEU A 220 -9.54 -47.28 -19.21
N ALA A 221 -9.70 -47.17 -17.90
CA ALA A 221 -9.73 -48.33 -17.01
C ALA A 221 -10.91 -49.27 -17.33
N LYS A 222 -12.10 -48.74 -17.64
CA LYS A 222 -13.24 -49.54 -18.08
C LYS A 222 -12.99 -50.26 -19.40
N LEU A 223 -12.43 -49.56 -20.39
CA LEU A 223 -12.10 -50.16 -21.69
C LEU A 223 -11.07 -51.28 -21.57
N LEU A 224 -10.03 -51.10 -20.74
CA LEU A 224 -9.04 -52.15 -20.48
C LEU A 224 -9.64 -53.35 -19.76
N LEU A 225 -10.58 -53.14 -18.83
CA LEU A 225 -11.31 -54.20 -18.13
C LEU A 225 -12.24 -55.00 -19.05
N GLU A 226 -12.92 -54.33 -19.98
CA GLU A 226 -13.75 -54.99 -20.99
C GLU A 226 -12.91 -55.83 -21.95
N ASP A 227 -11.80 -55.29 -22.45
CA ASP A 227 -10.88 -56.00 -23.34
C ASP A 227 -10.24 -57.23 -22.65
N TYR A 228 -9.92 -57.11 -21.35
CA TYR A 228 -9.44 -58.22 -20.54
C TYR A 228 -10.50 -59.31 -20.34
N ARG A 229 -11.76 -58.93 -20.10
CA ARG A 229 -12.88 -59.89 -19.99
C ARG A 229 -13.13 -60.62 -21.31
N PHE A 230 -13.04 -59.91 -22.44
CA PHE A 230 -13.25 -60.49 -23.76
C PHE A 230 -12.18 -61.54 -24.11
N LYS A 231 -10.90 -61.26 -23.80
CA LYS A 231 -9.81 -62.23 -23.99
C LYS A 231 -9.97 -63.49 -23.13
N LYS A 232 -10.47 -63.35 -21.90
CA LYS A 232 -10.63 -64.47 -20.97
C LYS A 232 -11.76 -65.44 -21.35
N CYS A 233 -12.82 -64.97 -22.02
CA CYS A 233 -13.86 -65.85 -22.56
C CYS A 233 -13.36 -66.69 -23.75
N ASN A 234 -12.53 -66.12 -24.63
CA ASN A 234 -12.03 -66.84 -25.81
C ASN A 234 -11.03 -67.96 -25.49
N ASP A 235 -10.41 -67.95 -24.31
CA ASP A 235 -9.52 -69.01 -23.85
C ASP A 235 -10.25 -70.19 -23.16
N GLN A 236 -11.56 -70.08 -22.89
CA GLN A 236 -12.36 -71.17 -22.31
C GLN A 236 -13.09 -72.03 -23.35
N ASP A 237 -13.12 -71.59 -24.63
CA ASP A 237 -13.77 -72.28 -25.74
C ASP A 237 -12.75 -72.97 -26.71
N ARG A 238 -11.50 -73.15 -26.27
CA ARG A 238 -10.46 -73.94 -26.97
C ARG A 238 -10.00 -75.10 -26.11
#